data_AF-A0A7C5X1M4-F1
#
_entry.id   AF-A0A7C5X1M4-F1
#
_cell.length_a   1.000
_cell.length_b   1.000
_cell.length_c   1.000
_cell.angle_alpha   90.00
_cell.angle_beta   90.00
_cell.angle_gamma   90.00
#
_symmetry.space_group_name_H-M   'P 1'
#
loop_
_entity.id
_entity.type
_entity.pdbx_description
1 polymer ?
#
loop_
_entity_poly.entity_id
_entity_poly.type
_entity_poly.pdbx_seq_one_letter_code
_entity_poly.pdbx_strand_id
1 'polypeptide(L)'
;MLIDKEQLKLSLKLYKESLGEERLKVRADKRVSPEVGQIRVLFWMPNEYVLVFHVEEDSGLVHAVPLTEWVSLTTCTLRVHVRNYTWAPLPFVVYLRKEVLEEESYPIALVRPETIEKVLRDVDRSPTWSAWRPVREFLKLVWKRYEGLTLGSLLYTQDLREKGEG
;
A
#
# COMPACT_ATOMS: atom_id res chain seq x y z
N MET A 1 7.42 -20.26 -12.74
CA MET A 1 7.35 -20.93 -11.42
C MET A 1 5.91 -21.40 -11.24
N LEU A 2 5.66 -22.71 -11.19
CA LEU A 2 4.32 -23.24 -10.93
C LEU A 2 3.96 -22.87 -9.48
N ILE A 3 2.99 -21.97 -9.33
CA ILE A 3 2.49 -21.56 -8.02
C ILE A 3 1.68 -22.73 -7.46
N ASP A 4 2.13 -23.30 -6.34
CA ASP A 4 1.43 -24.38 -5.66
C ASP A 4 0.18 -23.84 -4.93
N LYS A 5 -0.97 -24.47 -5.19
CA LYS A 5 -2.24 -24.13 -4.56
C LYS A 5 -2.18 -24.24 -3.04
N GLU A 6 -1.47 -25.23 -2.50
CA GLU A 6 -1.35 -25.43 -1.06
C GLU A 6 -0.49 -24.34 -0.42
N GLN A 7 0.59 -23.92 -1.09
CA GLN A 7 1.37 -22.76 -0.66
C GLN A 7 0.53 -21.49 -0.61
N LEU A 8 -0.29 -21.22 -1.64
CA LEU A 8 -1.19 -20.06 -1.64
C LEU A 8 -2.21 -20.09 -0.50
N LYS A 9 -2.78 -21.26 -0.20
CA LYS A 9 -3.69 -21.43 0.93
C LYS A 9 -2.99 -21.17 2.26
N LEU A 10 -1.77 -21.69 2.43
CA LEU A 10 -0.98 -21.48 3.64
C LEU A 10 -0.63 -20.01 3.83
N SER A 11 -0.13 -19.32 2.79
CA SER A 11 0.16 -17.89 2.84
C SER A 11 -1.09 -17.07 3.21
N LEU A 12 -2.24 -17.39 2.60
CA LEU A 12 -3.49 -16.70 2.94
C LEU A 12 -3.92 -16.97 4.39
N LYS A 13 -3.76 -18.22 4.86
CA LYS A 13 -4.09 -18.59 6.23
C LYS A 13 -3.23 -17.78 7.21
N LEU A 14 -1.92 -17.75 7.01
CA LEU A 14 -0.98 -16.99 7.84
C LEU A 14 -1.29 -15.49 7.83
N TYR A 15 -1.59 -14.92 6.65
CA TYR A 15 -2.03 -13.53 6.57
C TYR A 15 -3.30 -13.28 7.40
N LYS A 16 -4.32 -14.13 7.26
CA LYS A 16 -5.56 -14.01 8.05
C LYS A 16 -5.34 -14.14 9.55
N GLU A 17 -4.47 -15.05 9.97
CA GLU A 17 -4.11 -15.24 11.38
C GLU A 17 -3.33 -14.05 11.95
N SER A 18 -2.61 -13.31 11.11
CA SER A 18 -1.89 -12.09 11.51
C SER A 18 -2.76 -10.83 11.55
N LEU A 19 -4.01 -10.87 11.06
CA LEU A 19 -4.89 -9.71 11.06
C LEU A 19 -5.28 -9.34 12.49
N GLY A 20 -5.02 -8.08 12.84
CA GLY A 20 -5.50 -7.45 14.07
C GLY A 20 -6.17 -6.11 13.78
N GLU A 21 -6.92 -5.62 14.76
CA GLU A 21 -7.56 -4.29 14.71
C GLU A 21 -6.58 -3.16 15.08
N GLU A 22 -5.44 -3.51 15.67
CA GLU A 22 -4.46 -2.56 16.17
C GLU A 22 -3.76 -1.80 15.03
N ARG A 23 -3.72 -0.47 15.19
CA ARG A 23 -2.94 0.46 14.37
C ARG A 23 -2.11 1.33 15.31
N LEU A 24 -0.80 1.14 15.29
CA LEU A 24 0.11 1.89 16.16
C LEU A 24 0.43 3.25 15.54
N LYS A 25 0.60 4.25 16.41
CA LYS A 25 0.99 5.61 16.00
C LYS A 25 2.46 5.88 16.28
N VAL A 26 3.10 6.55 15.33
CA VAL A 26 4.42 7.14 15.48
C VAL A 26 4.35 8.29 16.48
N ARG A 27 5.30 8.32 17.41
CA ARG A 27 5.48 9.42 18.36
C ARG A 27 5.57 10.75 17.61
N ALA A 28 4.91 11.78 18.11
CA ALA A 28 4.82 13.10 17.45
C ALA A 28 6.19 13.66 17.04
N ASP A 29 7.21 13.51 17.89
CA ASP A 29 8.59 13.98 17.66
C ASP A 29 9.37 13.18 16.60
N LYS A 30 8.81 12.08 16.11
CA LYS A 30 9.41 11.17 15.12
C LYS A 30 8.64 11.12 13.81
N ARG A 31 7.54 11.87 13.68
CA ARG A 31 6.75 11.92 12.45
C ARG A 31 7.55 12.59 11.34
N VAL A 32 7.45 12.03 10.14
CA VAL A 32 8.16 12.52 8.96
C VAL A 32 7.18 12.58 7.80
N SER A 33 7.11 13.74 7.14
CA SER A 33 6.26 13.93 5.97
C SER A 33 6.60 12.91 4.86
N PRO A 34 5.57 12.38 4.17
CA PRO A 34 5.76 11.50 3.03
C PRO A 34 6.38 12.26 1.86
N GLU A 35 7.27 11.58 1.14
CA GLU A 35 7.91 12.11 -0.07
C GLU A 35 7.83 11.08 -1.20
N VAL A 36 7.87 11.55 -2.44
CA VAL A 36 7.86 10.70 -3.63
C VAL A 36 9.05 9.74 -3.62
N GLY A 37 8.78 8.46 -3.91
CA GLY A 37 9.77 7.38 -3.90
C GLY A 37 9.98 6.73 -2.53
N GLN A 38 9.38 7.24 -1.45
CA GLN A 38 9.47 6.57 -0.16
C GLN A 38 8.63 5.28 -0.15
N ILE A 39 9.25 4.19 0.30
CA ILE A 39 8.51 3.03 0.82
C ILE A 39 8.33 3.26 2.32
N ARG A 40 7.08 3.21 2.77
CA ARG A 40 6.70 3.40 4.16
C ARG A 40 6.07 2.12 4.70
N VAL A 41 6.43 1.76 5.92
CA VAL A 41 5.74 0.72 6.69
C VAL A 41 4.60 1.36 7.47
N LEU A 42 3.39 0.87 7.29
CA LEU A 42 2.25 1.19 8.13
C LEU A 42 2.21 0.21 9.29
N PHE A 43 2.17 0.72 10.52
CA PHE A 43 2.16 -0.09 11.74
C PHE A 43 0.76 -0.63 12.05
N TRP A 44 0.15 -1.28 11.06
CA TRP A 44 -1.08 -2.04 11.21
C TRP A 44 -0.72 -3.50 11.57
N MET A 45 -1.70 -4.31 11.95
CA MET A 45 -1.49 -5.75 12.15
C MET A 45 -2.11 -6.57 10.99
N PRO A 46 -1.30 -7.31 10.18
CA PRO A 46 0.16 -7.22 10.10
C PRO A 46 0.60 -5.89 9.49
N ASN A 47 1.90 -5.60 9.56
CA ASN A 47 2.48 -4.42 8.91
C ASN A 47 2.10 -4.42 7.43
N GLU A 48 1.63 -3.27 6.97
CA GLU A 48 1.40 -3.04 5.55
C GLU A 48 2.46 -2.09 5.01
N TYR A 49 2.59 -2.03 3.69
CA TYR A 49 3.62 -1.20 3.06
C TYR A 49 3.00 -0.40 1.94
N VAL A 50 3.51 0.80 1.70
CA VAL A 50 3.11 1.65 0.56
C VAL A 50 4.33 2.27 -0.09
N LEU A 51 4.32 2.34 -1.42
CA LEU A 51 5.22 3.18 -2.20
C LEU A 51 4.50 4.48 -2.56
N VAL A 52 5.02 5.60 -2.07
CA VAL A 52 4.53 6.93 -2.44
C VAL A 52 5.03 7.29 -3.83
N PHE A 53 4.13 7.63 -4.75
CA PHE A 53 4.51 8.04 -6.11
C PHE A 53 4.08 9.46 -6.46
N HIS A 54 3.15 10.06 -5.72
CA HIS A 54 2.77 11.45 -5.87
C HIS A 54 2.26 12.02 -4.53
N VAL A 55 2.54 13.30 -4.29
CA VAL A 55 2.03 14.06 -3.15
C VAL A 55 1.50 15.38 -3.72
N GLU A 56 0.22 15.65 -3.47
CA GLU A 56 -0.38 16.94 -3.75
C GLU A 56 -0.11 17.87 -2.57
N GLU A 57 0.82 18.82 -2.71
CA GLU A 57 1.23 19.69 -1.60
C GLU A 57 0.08 20.57 -1.09
N ASP A 58 -0.70 21.15 -2.00
CA ASP A 58 -1.82 22.05 -1.68
C ASP A 58 -2.93 21.33 -0.91
N SER A 59 -3.28 20.12 -1.34
CA SER A 59 -4.37 19.36 -0.72
C SER A 59 -3.90 18.48 0.43
N GLY A 60 -2.64 18.08 0.49
CA GLY A 60 -2.12 17.04 1.38
C GLY A 60 -2.53 15.61 0.99
N LEU A 61 -3.01 15.39 -0.23
CA LEU A 61 -3.38 14.06 -0.72
C LEU A 61 -2.16 13.31 -1.26
N VAL A 62 -1.90 12.13 -0.71
CA VAL A 62 -0.81 11.25 -1.13
C VAL A 62 -1.36 10.13 -1.98
N HIS A 63 -0.76 9.93 -3.16
CA HIS A 63 -1.07 8.81 -4.04
C HIS A 63 0.01 7.74 -3.86
N ALA A 64 -0.43 6.53 -3.56
CA ALA A 64 0.47 5.44 -3.24
C ALA A 64 0.03 4.11 -3.83
N VAL A 65 1.00 3.23 -4.06
CA VAL A 65 0.76 1.82 -4.39
C VAL A 65 1.03 0.98 -3.15
N PRO A 66 0.04 0.23 -2.63
CA PRO A 66 0.29 -0.73 -1.58
C PRO A 66 1.25 -1.82 -2.06
N LEU A 67 2.14 -2.20 -1.17
CA LEU A 67 3.14 -3.25 -1.35
C LEU A 67 2.87 -4.36 -0.34
N THR A 68 3.23 -5.59 -0.69
CA THR A 68 3.06 -6.73 0.19
C THR A 68 4.31 -7.62 0.22
N GLU A 69 4.61 -8.15 1.40
CA GLU A 69 5.61 -9.22 1.59
C GLU A 69 5.04 -10.60 1.21
N TRP A 70 3.70 -10.71 1.14
CA TRP A 70 3.00 -11.92 0.68
C TRP A 70 3.03 -12.02 -0.85
N VAL A 71 4.24 -12.01 -1.43
CA VAL A 71 4.47 -11.82 -2.87
C VAL A 71 3.82 -12.87 -3.76
N SER A 72 3.42 -14.02 -3.23
CA SER A 72 2.66 -15.06 -3.95
C SER A 72 1.16 -14.77 -4.04
N LEU A 73 0.62 -13.85 -3.22
CA LEU A 73 -0.81 -13.55 -3.11
C LEU A 73 -1.26 -12.33 -3.92
N THR A 74 -0.39 -11.80 -4.79
CA THR A 74 -0.74 -10.72 -5.72
C THR A 74 -0.71 -11.21 -7.17
N THR A 75 -1.44 -10.51 -8.04
CA THR A 75 -1.41 -10.72 -9.50
C THR A 75 -0.24 -9.99 -10.16
N CYS A 76 0.36 -9.02 -9.46
CA CYS A 76 1.53 -8.30 -9.89
C CYS A 76 2.77 -9.19 -9.98
N THR A 77 3.57 -9.01 -11.03
CA THR A 77 4.73 -9.85 -11.32
C THR A 77 6.04 -9.22 -10.87
N LEU A 78 6.08 -7.90 -10.71
CA LEU A 78 7.26 -7.18 -10.27
C LEU A 78 7.63 -7.59 -8.84
N ARG A 79 8.93 -7.70 -8.59
CA ARG A 79 9.52 -7.85 -7.26
C ARG A 79 10.46 -6.68 -7.02
N VAL A 80 10.18 -5.93 -5.97
CA VAL A 80 10.97 -4.78 -5.54
C VAL A 80 11.87 -5.26 -4.41
N HIS A 81 13.16 -5.36 -4.69
CA HIS A 81 14.17 -5.79 -3.74
C HIS A 81 14.86 -4.57 -3.14
N VAL A 82 14.77 -4.40 -1.82
CA VAL A 82 15.45 -3.33 -1.10
C VAL A 82 16.06 -3.89 0.17
N ARG A 83 17.41 -3.85 0.27
CA ARG A 83 18.15 -4.46 1.36
C ARG A 83 17.75 -5.94 1.52
N ASN A 84 17.20 -6.32 2.68
CA ASN A 84 16.78 -7.68 2.98
C ASN A 84 15.28 -7.92 2.73
N TYR A 85 14.56 -6.91 2.23
CA TYR A 85 13.12 -6.99 1.98
C TYR A 85 12.85 -7.26 0.51
N THR A 86 11.82 -8.06 0.26
CA THR A 86 11.25 -8.27 -1.07
C THR A 86 9.76 -8.01 -1.01
N TRP A 87 9.31 -7.00 -1.75
CA TRP A 87 7.90 -6.69 -1.87
C TRP A 87 7.40 -6.92 -3.29
N ALA A 88 6.10 -7.14 -3.41
CA ALA A 88 5.38 -7.06 -4.68
C ALA A 88 4.29 -6.00 -4.56
N PRO A 89 4.00 -5.22 -5.61
CA PRO A 89 2.90 -4.29 -5.58
C PRO A 89 1.55 -5.02 -5.56
N LEU A 90 0.53 -4.35 -5.05
CA LEU A 90 -0.86 -4.75 -5.22
C LEU A 90 -1.44 -4.06 -6.45
N PRO A 91 -2.39 -4.69 -7.17
CA PRO A 91 -2.90 -4.21 -8.46
C PRO A 91 -3.91 -3.08 -8.29
N PHE A 92 -3.63 -2.10 -7.43
CA PHE A 92 -4.47 -0.92 -7.22
C PHE A 92 -3.67 0.23 -6.58
N VAL A 93 -4.17 1.45 -6.79
CA VAL A 93 -3.68 2.67 -6.13
C VAL A 93 -4.57 2.99 -4.94
N VAL A 94 -3.98 3.55 -3.89
CA VAL A 94 -4.69 4.10 -2.73
C VAL A 94 -4.37 5.57 -2.57
N TYR A 95 -5.30 6.28 -1.94
CA TYR A 95 -5.18 7.71 -1.69
C TYR A 95 -5.20 7.92 -0.19
N LEU A 96 -4.21 8.60 0.36
CA LEU A 96 -4.04 8.72 1.81
C LEU A 96 -3.80 10.17 2.16
N ARG A 97 -4.42 10.63 3.24
CA ARG A 97 -4.06 11.89 3.86
C ARG A 97 -2.61 11.86 4.33
N LYS A 98 -1.86 12.92 4.01
CA LYS A 98 -0.48 13.12 4.47
C LYS A 98 -0.35 12.91 5.97
N GLU A 99 -1.31 13.45 6.73
CA GLU A 99 -1.36 13.37 8.18
C GLU A 99 -1.47 11.91 8.65
N VAL A 100 -2.32 11.11 8.01
CA VAL A 100 -2.48 9.68 8.34
C VAL A 100 -1.16 8.91 8.11
N LEU A 101 -0.45 9.19 7.02
CA LEU A 101 0.86 8.59 6.77
C LEU A 101 1.92 9.06 7.76
N GLU A 102 1.88 10.31 8.22
CA GLU A 102 2.77 10.79 9.27
C GLU A 102 2.49 10.14 10.62
N GLU A 103 1.21 9.91 10.95
CA GLU A 103 0.80 9.30 12.21
C GLU A 103 1.01 7.80 12.25
N GLU A 104 0.68 7.06 11.19
CA GLU A 104 0.57 5.60 11.22
C GLU A 104 1.70 4.88 10.47
N SER A 105 2.65 5.61 9.88
CA SER A 105 3.70 5.01 9.08
C SER A 105 5.06 5.68 9.22
N TYR A 106 6.13 4.93 8.91
CA TYR A 106 7.51 5.43 8.94
C TYR A 106 8.25 5.08 7.64
N PRO A 107 9.09 5.99 7.09
CA PRO A 107 9.87 5.68 5.89
C PRO A 107 10.96 4.65 6.19
N ILE A 108 11.04 3.60 5.38
CA ILE A 108 12.01 2.51 5.54
C ILE A 108 12.98 2.38 4.35
N ALA A 109 12.62 2.96 3.20
CA ALA A 109 13.45 3.01 2.02
C ALA A 109 13.07 4.17 1.10
N LEU A 110 14.00 4.55 0.24
CA LEU A 110 13.80 5.49 -0.87
C LEU A 110 14.20 4.78 -2.17
N VAL A 111 13.29 4.73 -3.14
CA VAL A 111 13.54 4.14 -4.46
C VAL A 111 13.73 5.21 -5.51
N ARG A 112 14.41 4.87 -6.60
CA ARG A 112 14.63 5.78 -7.73
C ARG A 112 13.36 5.92 -8.59
N PRO A 113 13.20 7.03 -9.32
CA PRO A 113 12.05 7.26 -10.21
C PRO A 113 11.77 6.09 -11.18
N GLU A 114 12.80 5.45 -11.72
CA GLU A 114 12.63 4.33 -12.68
C GLU A 114 11.99 3.10 -12.01
N THR A 115 12.15 2.96 -10.69
CA THR A 115 11.47 1.89 -9.93
C THR A 115 9.99 2.21 -9.76
N ILE A 116 9.65 3.47 -9.52
CA ILE A 116 8.27 3.93 -9.41
C ILE A 116 7.53 3.69 -10.73
N GLU A 117 8.13 4.07 -11.86
CA GLU A 117 7.55 3.84 -13.19
C GLU A 117 7.30 2.35 -13.48
N LYS A 118 8.25 1.48 -13.10
CA LYS A 118 8.10 0.03 -13.24
C LYS A 118 6.96 -0.51 -12.38
N VAL A 119 6.83 -0.04 -11.14
CA VAL A 119 5.73 -0.40 -10.25
C VAL A 119 4.40 0.03 -10.85
N LEU A 120 4.26 1.29 -11.24
CA LEU A 120 3.02 1.80 -11.83
C LEU A 120 2.63 1.04 -13.10
N ARG A 121 3.60 0.70 -13.96
CA ARG A 121 3.36 -0.10 -15.16
C ARG A 121 2.93 -1.53 -14.85
N ASP A 122 3.50 -2.16 -13.82
CA ASP A 122 3.09 -3.51 -13.41
C ASP A 122 1.70 -3.49 -12.79
N VAL A 123 1.36 -2.47 -11.99
CA VAL A 123 0.02 -2.26 -11.43
C VAL A 123 -1.03 -2.09 -12.53
N ASP A 124 -0.78 -1.21 -13.50
CA ASP A 124 -1.69 -0.93 -14.62
C ASP A 124 -2.00 -2.17 -15.48
N ARG A 125 -1.00 -3.04 -15.67
CA ARG A 125 -1.13 -4.25 -16.49
C ARG A 125 -1.66 -5.46 -15.72
N SER A 126 -1.67 -5.41 -14.40
CA SER A 126 -2.01 -6.55 -13.56
C SER A 126 -3.51 -6.60 -13.30
N PRO A 127 -4.17 -7.76 -13.48
CA PRO A 127 -5.58 -7.90 -13.15
C PRO A 127 -5.84 -7.61 -11.67
N THR A 128 -6.89 -6.86 -11.37
CA THR A 128 -7.34 -6.63 -9.98
C THR A 128 -8.06 -7.83 -9.36
N TRP A 129 -8.21 -8.91 -10.13
CA TRP A 129 -8.88 -10.14 -9.75
C TRP A 129 -8.06 -11.37 -10.16
N SER A 130 -8.33 -12.52 -9.52
CA SER A 130 -7.70 -13.79 -9.88
C SER A 130 -8.70 -14.94 -9.86
N ALA A 131 -8.51 -15.91 -10.77
CA ALA A 131 -9.22 -17.18 -10.74
C ALA A 131 -8.81 -18.04 -9.53
N TRP A 132 -7.60 -17.80 -9.00
CA TRP A 132 -7.10 -18.47 -7.80
C TRP A 132 -7.77 -17.86 -6.57
N ARG A 133 -8.66 -18.64 -5.95
CA ARG A 133 -9.42 -18.22 -4.76
C ARG A 133 -8.54 -17.59 -3.66
N PRO A 134 -7.35 -18.12 -3.30
CA PRO A 134 -6.56 -17.50 -2.24
C PRO A 134 -6.06 -16.09 -2.58
N VAL A 135 -5.59 -15.88 -3.81
CA VAL A 135 -5.15 -14.57 -4.33
C VAL A 135 -6.32 -13.59 -4.31
N ARG A 136 -7.48 -13.99 -4.84
CA ARG A 136 -8.68 -13.14 -4.85
C ARG A 136 -9.15 -12.75 -3.46
N GLU A 137 -9.16 -13.70 -2.51
CA GLU A 137 -9.54 -13.42 -1.12
C GLU A 137 -8.53 -12.46 -0.44
N PHE A 138 -7.24 -12.67 -0.66
CA PHE A 138 -6.20 -11.79 -0.15
C PHE A 138 -6.39 -10.34 -0.66
N LEU A 139 -6.49 -10.15 -1.98
CA LEU A 139 -6.67 -8.83 -2.57
C LEU A 139 -7.91 -8.12 -2.02
N LYS A 140 -9.02 -8.84 -1.85
CA LYS A 140 -10.25 -8.29 -1.25
C LYS A 140 -10.05 -7.88 0.22
N LEU A 141 -9.31 -8.67 0.99
CA LEU A 141 -9.03 -8.36 2.39
C LEU A 141 -8.14 -7.13 2.53
N VAL A 142 -7.08 -7.03 1.73
CA VAL A 142 -6.20 -5.86 1.78
C VAL A 142 -6.94 -4.61 1.31
N TRP A 143 -7.70 -4.69 0.20
CA TRP A 143 -8.50 -3.55 -0.27
C TRP A 143 -9.41 -2.98 0.83
N LYS A 144 -10.13 -3.83 1.55
CA LYS A 144 -11.01 -3.41 2.66
C LYS A 144 -10.29 -2.64 3.77
N ARG A 145 -8.99 -2.89 3.99
CA ARG A 145 -8.20 -2.17 5.01
C ARG A 145 -7.89 -0.73 4.58
N TYR A 146 -7.76 -0.51 3.27
CA TYR A 146 -7.48 0.80 2.66
C TYR A 146 -8.73 1.56 2.18
N GLU A 147 -9.82 0.87 1.89
CA GLU A 147 -11.03 1.42 1.25
C GLU A 147 -11.57 2.65 1.99
N GLY A 148 -11.80 2.53 3.30
CA GLY A 148 -12.31 3.65 4.11
C GLY A 148 -11.37 4.85 4.15
N LEU A 149 -10.06 4.61 4.28
CA LEU A 149 -9.05 5.68 4.25
C LEU A 149 -8.98 6.35 2.88
N THR A 150 -9.09 5.56 1.82
CA THR A 150 -9.03 6.04 0.44
C THR A 150 -10.21 6.93 0.11
N LEU A 151 -11.42 6.42 0.36
CA LEU A 151 -12.65 7.18 0.11
C LEU A 151 -12.71 8.44 0.99
N GLY A 152 -12.38 8.33 2.28
CA GLY A 152 -12.34 9.47 3.19
C GLY A 152 -11.33 10.54 2.76
N SER A 153 -10.13 10.14 2.31
CA SER A 153 -9.09 11.07 1.84
C SER A 153 -9.51 11.79 0.57
N LEU A 154 -10.16 11.09 -0.37
CA LEU A 154 -10.66 11.68 -1.61
C LEU A 154 -11.80 12.66 -1.34
N LEU A 155 -12.79 12.28 -0.53
CA LEU A 155 -13.93 13.14 -0.19
C LEU A 155 -13.47 14.42 0.52
N TYR A 156 -12.60 14.29 1.53
CA TYR A 156 -12.04 15.46 2.22
C TYR A 156 -11.29 16.40 1.27
N THR A 157 -10.53 15.84 0.34
CA THR A 157 -9.78 16.62 -0.66
C THR A 157 -10.72 17.35 -1.62
N GLN A 158 -11.83 16.72 -2.00
CA GLN A 158 -12.85 17.36 -2.82
C GLN A 158 -13.50 18.54 -2.06
N ASP A 159 -13.87 18.35 -0.80
CA ASP A 159 -14.45 19.40 0.04
C ASP A 159 -13.52 20.63 0.16
N LEU A 160 -12.21 20.42 0.29
CA LEU A 160 -11.20 21.50 0.33
C LEU A 160 -11.16 22.29 -0.98
N ARG A 161 -11.19 21.59 -2.12
CA ARG A 161 -11.16 22.21 -3.45
C ARG A 161 -12.41 23.04 -3.71
N GLU A 162 -13.57 22.54 -3.30
CA GLU A 162 -14.85 23.25 -3.45
C GLU A 162 -14.92 24.53 -2.60
N LYS A 163 -14.20 24.56 -1.46
CA LYS A 163 -14.12 25.73 -0.57
C LYS A 163 -13.07 26.77 -1.00
N GLY A 164 -12.22 26.45 -1.97
CA GLY A 164 -11.14 27.33 -2.43
C GLY A 164 -9.99 27.48 -1.42
N GLU A 165 -9.83 26.50 -0.52
CA GLU A 165 -8.81 26.51 0.56
C GLU A 165 -7.58 25.63 0.19
N GLY A 166 -7.24 25.55 -1.09
CA GLY A 166 -6.06 24.83 -1.59
C GLY A 166 -4.85 25.74 -1.77
#